data_AF-A0A645DHI9-F1
#
_entry.id   AF-A0A645DHI9-F1
#
_cell.length_a   1.000
_cell.length_b   1.000
_cell.length_c   1.000
_cell.angle_alpha   90.00
_cell.angle_beta   90.00
_cell.angle_gamma   90.00
#
_symmetry.space_group_name_H-M   'P 1'
#
loop_
_entity.id
_entity.type
_entity.pdbx_description
1 polymer ?
#
loop_
_entity_poly.entity_id
_entity_poly.type
_entity_poly.pdbx_seq_one_letter_code
_entity_poly.pdbx_strand_id
1 'polypeptide(L)'
;MLDIDAELSAHMIKEENVLFPYVKKLISLSNSGGKPDGNAGTVLDPINVMTAEHEKVGEYFSEIEVLSSGYTLPEDACGSYNLYYRLLEEFEDDLHLHIHLENNILFPKALALEEELR
;
A
#
# COMPACT_ATOMS: atom_id res chain seq x y z
N MET A 1 9.48 -4.08 -18.18
CA MET A 1 10.22 -4.86 -17.17
C MET A 1 9.50 -4.59 -15.87
N LEU A 2 8.98 -5.64 -15.21
CA LEU A 2 8.30 -5.52 -13.92
C LEU A 2 9.36 -5.11 -12.89
N ASP A 3 9.28 -3.90 -12.37
CA ASP A 3 10.21 -3.40 -11.33
C ASP A 3 9.44 -3.15 -10.04
N ILE A 4 8.90 -4.24 -9.47
CA ILE A 4 8.06 -4.23 -8.27
C ILE A 4 8.83 -3.64 -7.08
N ASP A 5 10.12 -3.98 -6.95
CA ASP A 5 10.98 -3.50 -5.86
C ASP A 5 11.15 -1.97 -5.91
N ALA A 6 11.47 -1.41 -7.08
CA ALA A 6 11.63 0.04 -7.20
C ALA A 6 10.32 0.80 -6.95
N GLU A 7 9.20 0.27 -7.48
CA GLU A 7 7.88 0.88 -7.32
C GLU A 7 7.42 0.84 -5.84
N LEU A 8 7.50 -0.32 -5.18
CA LEU A 8 7.15 -0.46 -3.76
C LEU A 8 8.09 0.32 -2.85
N SER A 9 9.39 0.33 -3.13
CA SER A 9 10.36 1.11 -2.35
C SER A 9 10.07 2.61 -2.43
N ALA A 10 9.78 3.13 -3.63
CA ALA A 10 9.41 4.53 -3.82
C ALA A 10 8.04 4.85 -3.20
N HIS A 11 7.10 3.91 -3.28
CA HIS A 11 5.78 4.00 -2.66
C HIS A 11 5.88 4.18 -1.14
N MET A 12 6.53 3.24 -0.44
CA MET A 12 6.70 3.27 1.02
C MET A 12 7.38 4.57 1.49
N ILE A 13 8.36 5.08 0.74
CA ILE A 13 9.01 6.36 1.06
C ILE A 13 8.01 7.52 1.12
N LYS A 14 7.03 7.57 0.21
CA LYS A 14 6.01 8.63 0.21
C LYS A 14 5.03 8.46 1.37
N GLU A 15 4.70 7.22 1.70
CA GLU A 15 3.86 6.94 2.86
C GLU A 15 4.51 7.39 4.16
N GLU A 16 5.74 6.92 4.42
CA GLU A 16 6.47 7.19 5.66
C GLU A 16 6.82 8.66 5.84
N ASN A 17 7.16 9.37 4.77
CA ASN A 17 7.64 10.74 4.84
C ASN A 17 6.57 11.80 4.58
N VAL A 18 5.45 11.45 3.95
CA VAL A 18 4.41 12.42 3.56
C VAL A 18 3.05 12.04 4.12
N LEU A 19 2.48 10.92 3.69
CA LEU A 19 1.08 10.58 4.01
C LEU A 19 0.89 10.27 5.49
N PHE A 20 1.67 9.36 6.07
CA PHE A 20 1.52 8.98 7.49
C PHE A 20 1.81 10.13 8.45
N PRO A 21 2.84 10.98 8.25
CA PRO A 21 3.01 12.19 9.05
C PRO A 21 1.81 13.14 8.96
N TYR A 22 1.20 13.29 7.79
CA TYR A 22 0.00 14.12 7.63
C TYR A 22 -1.18 13.55 8.42
N VAL A 23 -1.45 12.24 8.32
CA VAL A 23 -2.51 11.56 9.09
C VAL A 23 -2.28 11.71 10.60
N LYS A 24 -1.03 11.54 11.06
CA LYS A 24 -0.66 11.77 12.49
C LYS A 24 -0.94 13.21 12.93
N LYS A 25 -0.72 14.19 12.05
CA LYS A 25 -1.04 15.60 12.32
C LYS A 25 -2.54 15.81 12.48
N LEU A 26 -3.37 15.21 11.63
CA LEU A 26 -4.83 15.27 11.76
C LEU A 26 -5.29 14.68 13.10
N ILE A 27 -4.77 13.51 13.48
CA ILE A 27 -5.07 12.88 14.78
C ILE A 27 -4.68 13.78 15.95
N SER A 28 -3.50 14.41 15.89
CA SER A 28 -3.04 15.35 16.92
C SER A 28 -3.96 16.58 17.04
N LEU A 29 -4.41 17.13 15.91
CA LEU A 29 -5.36 18.25 15.88
C LEU A 29 -6.71 17.85 16.49
N SER A 30 -7.25 16.69 16.11
CA SER A 30 -8.47 16.15 16.70
C SER A 30 -8.38 15.99 18.23
N ASN A 31 -7.27 15.46 18.72
CA ASN A 31 -7.08 15.26 20.17
C ASN A 31 -6.92 16.56 20.95
N SER A 32 -6.45 17.63 20.30
CA SER A 32 -6.24 18.94 20.91
C SER A 32 -7.40 19.93 20.66
N GLY A 33 -8.42 19.53 19.90
CA GLY A 33 -9.51 20.42 19.46
C GLY A 33 -9.05 21.49 18.46
N GLY A 34 -7.92 21.27 17.79
CA GLY A 34 -7.38 22.15 16.77
C GLY A 34 -8.03 21.91 15.40
N LYS A 35 -7.72 22.78 14.44
CA LYS A 35 -8.15 22.65 13.05
C LYS A 35 -6.94 22.71 12.11
N PRO A 36 -6.96 21.99 10.98
CA PRO A 36 -5.96 22.16 9.94
C PRO A 36 -6.03 23.59 9.37
N ASP A 37 -4.90 24.09 8.86
CA ASP A 37 -4.86 25.36 8.14
C ASP A 37 -5.69 25.24 6.85
N GLY A 38 -6.63 26.15 6.63
CA GLY A 38 -7.50 26.13 5.45
C GLY A 38 -6.76 26.30 4.11
N ASN A 39 -5.51 26.78 4.13
CA ASN A 39 -4.65 26.85 2.96
C ASN A 39 -3.76 25.61 2.79
N ALA A 40 -3.75 24.68 3.76
CA ALA A 40 -3.02 23.44 3.63
C ALA A 40 -3.71 22.50 2.61
N GLY A 41 -2.89 21.75 1.87
CA GLY A 41 -3.38 20.67 1.01
C GLY A 41 -4.19 19.64 1.79
N THR A 42 -4.91 18.77 1.08
CA THR A 42 -5.77 17.74 1.66
C THR A 42 -5.03 16.40 1.77
N VAL A 43 -5.55 15.47 2.57
CA VAL A 43 -5.07 14.09 2.60
C VAL A 43 -5.53 13.29 1.37
N LEU A 44 -6.51 13.80 0.62
CA LEU A 44 -7.08 13.15 -0.56
C LEU A 44 -6.06 12.98 -1.69
N ASP A 45 -5.28 14.01 -2.01
CA ASP A 45 -4.35 13.94 -3.15
C ASP A 45 -3.27 12.86 -2.94
N PRO A 46 -2.58 12.80 -1.76
CA PRO A 46 -1.65 11.71 -1.49
C PRO A 46 -2.31 10.33 -1.50
N ILE A 47 -3.53 10.18 -0.93
CA ILE A 47 -4.27 8.91 -0.94
C ILE A 47 -4.54 8.44 -2.37
N ASN A 48 -4.98 9.33 -3.26
CA ASN A 48 -5.24 8.98 -4.66
C ASN A 48 -3.97 8.47 -5.37
N VAL A 49 -2.81 9.06 -5.07
CA VAL A 49 -1.53 8.57 -5.61
C VAL A 49 -1.21 7.18 -5.06
N MET A 50 -1.38 6.93 -3.76
CA MET A 50 -1.11 5.61 -3.17
C MET A 50 -2.04 4.54 -3.72
N THR A 51 -3.35 4.82 -3.84
CA THR A 51 -4.32 3.87 -4.39
C THR A 51 -4.02 3.52 -5.85
N ALA A 52 -3.64 4.49 -6.69
CA ALA A 52 -3.25 4.21 -8.07
C ALA A 52 -1.98 3.33 -8.16
N GLU A 53 -1.06 3.45 -7.21
CA GLU A 53 0.14 2.62 -7.14
C GLU A 53 -0.16 1.22 -6.62
N HIS A 54 -1.08 1.08 -5.65
CA HIS A 54 -1.60 -0.22 -5.23
C HIS A 54 -2.23 -0.99 -6.40
N GLU A 55 -3.04 -0.31 -7.22
CA GLU A 55 -3.65 -0.92 -8.42
C GLU A 55 -2.56 -1.43 -9.37
N LYS A 56 -1.56 -0.60 -9.68
CA LYS A 56 -0.45 -0.96 -10.57
C LYS A 56 0.36 -2.16 -10.05
N VAL A 57 0.65 -2.22 -8.75
CA VAL A 57 1.35 -3.37 -8.17
C VAL A 57 0.46 -4.61 -8.18
N GLY A 58 -0.84 -4.48 -7.95
CA GLY A 58 -1.80 -5.59 -8.07
C GLY A 58 -1.85 -6.19 -9.48
N GLU A 59 -1.72 -5.36 -10.52
CA GLU A 59 -1.59 -5.83 -11.91
C GLU A 59 -0.33 -6.67 -12.11
N TYR A 60 0.79 -6.30 -11.49
CA TYR A 60 2.04 -7.06 -11.57
C TYR A 60 1.94 -8.42 -10.88
N PHE A 61 1.29 -8.49 -9.72
CA PHE A 61 1.08 -9.76 -9.03
C PHE A 61 0.08 -10.66 -9.76
N SER A 62 -0.95 -10.09 -10.40
CA SER A 62 -1.82 -10.84 -11.31
C SER A 62 -1.05 -11.46 -12.48
N GLU A 63 -0.06 -10.75 -13.05
CA GLU A 63 0.80 -11.29 -14.09
C GLU A 63 1.72 -12.42 -13.55
N ILE A 64 2.26 -12.26 -12.35
CA ILE A 64 3.08 -13.28 -11.67
C ILE A 64 2.26 -14.55 -11.39
N GLU A 65 1.03 -14.42 -10.91
CA GLU A 65 0.14 -15.57 -10.65
C GLU A 65 -0.06 -16.38 -11.94
N VAL A 66 -0.34 -15.71 -13.06
CA VAL A 66 -0.51 -16.38 -14.37
C VAL A 66 0.78 -17.05 -14.83
N LEU A 67 1.92 -16.36 -14.76
CA LEU A 67 3.22 -16.88 -15.19
C LEU A 67 3.70 -18.06 -14.33
N SER A 68 3.34 -18.07 -13.05
CA SER A 68 3.67 -19.12 -12.09
C SER A 68 2.64 -20.25 -12.03
N SER A 69 1.57 -20.18 -12.85
CA SER A 69 0.43 -21.11 -12.79
C SER A 69 -0.15 -21.22 -11.37
N GLY A 70 -0.37 -20.07 -10.73
CA GLY A 70 -0.82 -19.98 -9.33
C GLY A 70 0.18 -20.60 -8.38
N TYR A 71 1.45 -20.22 -8.51
CA TYR A 71 2.55 -20.74 -7.68
C TYR A 71 2.70 -22.26 -7.68
N THR A 72 2.28 -22.93 -8.77
CA THR A 72 2.40 -24.38 -8.90
C THR A 72 3.83 -24.78 -9.29
N LEU A 73 4.42 -25.70 -8.53
CA LEU A 73 5.77 -26.21 -8.79
C LEU A 73 5.77 -27.37 -9.81
N PRO A 74 6.77 -27.44 -10.72
CA PRO A 74 6.97 -28.62 -11.56
C PRO A 74 7.48 -29.83 -10.75
N GLU A 75 7.26 -31.04 -11.26
CA GLU A 75 7.66 -32.29 -10.58
C GLU A 75 9.18 -32.39 -10.32
N ASP A 76 10.00 -31.75 -11.14
CA ASP A 76 11.46 -31.74 -11.06
C ASP A 76 12.02 -30.50 -10.34
N ALA A 77 11.17 -29.71 -9.68
CA ALA A 77 11.58 -28.53 -8.93
C ALA A 77 12.61 -28.87 -7.84
N CYS A 78 13.74 -28.17 -7.85
CA CYS A 78 14.74 -28.29 -6.79
C CYS A 78 14.31 -27.54 -5.52
N GLY A 79 14.97 -27.81 -4.39
CA GLY A 79 14.62 -27.21 -3.10
C GLY A 79 14.62 -25.68 -3.08
N SER A 80 15.53 -25.02 -3.82
CA SER A 80 15.56 -23.56 -3.91
C SER A 80 14.39 -23.00 -4.73
N TYR A 81 13.93 -23.73 -5.76
CA TYR A 81 12.79 -23.31 -6.57
C TYR A 81 11.48 -23.40 -5.78
N ASN A 82 11.32 -24.48 -4.99
CA ASN A 82 10.23 -24.62 -4.04
C ASN A 82 10.19 -23.46 -3.03
N LEU A 83 11.34 -23.17 -2.41
CA LEU A 83 11.45 -22.07 -1.44
C LEU A 83 11.10 -20.72 -2.07
N TYR A 84 11.58 -20.46 -3.29
CA TYR A 84 11.31 -19.21 -3.99
C TYR A 84 9.81 -18.96 -4.22
N TYR A 85 9.09 -19.94 -4.76
CA TYR A 85 7.64 -19.82 -5.00
C TYR A 85 6.86 -19.62 -3.71
N ARG A 86 7.21 -20.35 -2.65
CA ARG A 86 6.57 -20.20 -1.34
C ARG A 86 6.76 -18.81 -0.74
N LEU A 87 7.98 -18.26 -0.84
CA LEU A 87 8.26 -16.91 -0.35
C LEU A 87 7.57 -15.84 -1.21
N LEU A 88 7.39 -16.10 -2.49
CA LEU A 88 6.70 -15.18 -3.40
C LEU A 88 5.19 -15.15 -3.12
N GLU A 89 4.57 -16.31 -2.90
CA GLU A 89 3.17 -16.42 -2.47
C GLU A 89 2.95 -15.74 -1.10
N GLU A 90 3.83 -16.00 -0.12
CA GLU A 90 3.79 -15.34 1.20
C GLU A 90 3.92 -13.81 1.08
N PHE A 91 4.80 -13.33 0.19
CA PHE A 91 4.95 -11.90 -0.08
C PHE A 91 3.69 -11.28 -0.68
N GLU A 92 3.03 -11.96 -1.64
CA GLU A 92 1.79 -11.48 -2.24
C GLU A 92 0.66 -11.40 -1.19
N ASP A 93 0.54 -12.41 -0.33
CA ASP A 93 -0.45 -12.44 0.76
C ASP A 93 -0.24 -11.26 1.74
N ASP A 94 1.00 -11.02 2.15
CA ASP A 94 1.34 -9.91 3.03
C ASP A 94 1.07 -8.55 2.37
N LEU A 95 1.39 -8.43 1.08
CA LEU A 95 1.12 -7.23 0.30
C LEU A 95 -0.39 -6.96 0.16
N HIS A 96 -1.19 -8.00 -0.10
CA HIS A 96 -2.65 -7.88 -0.13
C HIS A 96 -3.22 -7.43 1.22
N LEU A 97 -2.71 -7.98 2.33
CA LEU A 97 -3.10 -7.54 3.66
C LEU A 97 -2.74 -6.08 3.91
N HIS A 98 -1.52 -5.67 3.55
CA HIS A 98 -1.06 -4.28 3.67
C HIS A 98 -1.96 -3.31 2.90
N ILE A 99 -2.19 -3.56 1.60
CA ILE A 99 -3.07 -2.75 0.76
C ILE A 99 -4.50 -2.74 1.32
N HIS A 100 -4.99 -3.86 1.85
CA HIS A 100 -6.31 -3.92 2.46
C HIS A 100 -6.43 -2.99 3.67
N LEU A 101 -5.47 -3.06 4.60
CA LEU A 101 -5.44 -2.22 5.79
C LEU A 101 -5.41 -0.73 5.41
N GLU A 102 -4.73 -0.38 4.34
CA GLU A 102 -4.61 1.01 3.92
C GLU A 102 -5.84 1.51 3.17
N ASN A 103 -6.18 0.87 2.05
CA ASN A 103 -7.29 1.28 1.19
C ASN A 103 -8.65 1.19 1.89
N ASN A 104 -8.85 0.20 2.77
CA ASN A 104 -10.17 -0.08 3.34
C ASN A 104 -10.32 0.39 4.79
N ILE A 105 -9.22 0.70 5.49
CA ILE A 105 -9.29 1.10 6.90
C ILE A 105 -8.61 2.45 7.13
N LEU A 106 -7.32 2.60 6.81
CA LEU A 106 -6.58 3.81 7.12
C LEU A 106 -7.06 5.01 6.30
N PHE A 107 -7.11 4.88 4.98
CA PHE A 107 -7.42 5.99 4.07
C PHE A 107 -8.85 6.51 4.26
N PRO A 108 -9.90 5.66 4.36
CA PRO A 108 -11.25 6.15 4.61
C PRO A 108 -11.38 6.88 5.96
N LYS A 109 -10.70 6.39 7.00
CA LYS A 109 -10.68 7.04 8.32
C LYS A 109 -9.95 8.37 8.31
N ALA A 110 -8.84 8.48 7.57
CA ALA A 110 -8.09 9.71 7.44
C ALA A 110 -8.91 10.80 6.70
N LEU A 111 -9.62 10.43 5.64
CA LEU A 111 -10.52 11.32 4.91
C LEU A 111 -11.66 11.83 5.79
N ALA A 112 -12.35 10.92 6.48
CA ALA A 112 -13.45 11.28 7.39
C ALA A 112 -12.95 12.20 8.53
N LEU A 113 -11.78 11.91 9.10
CA LEU A 113 -11.19 12.74 10.14
C LEU A 113 -10.84 14.15 9.63
N GLU A 114 -10.30 14.28 8.42
CA GLU A 114 -10.03 15.59 7.83
C GLU A 114 -11.33 16.38 7.60
N GLU A 115 -12.40 15.72 7.14
CA GLU A 115 -13.73 16.32 6.95
C GLU A 115 -14.32 16.83 8.27
N GLU A 116 -14.21 16.06 9.36
CA GLU A 116 -14.69 16.46 10.69
C GLU A 116 -13.94 17.68 11.27
N LEU A 117 -12.67 17.85 10.92
CA LEU A 117 -11.82 18.92 11.47
C LEU A 117 -11.95 20.26 10.73
N ARG A 118 -12.44 20.25 9.49
CA ARG A 118 -12.60 21.46 8.67
C ARG A 118 -13.90 22.17 9.00
#